data_AF-T0ISW4-F1
#
_entry.id   AF-T0ISW4-F1
#
_cell.length_a   1.000
_cell.length_b   1.000
_cell.length_c   1.000
_cell.angle_alpha   90.00
_cell.angle_beta   90.00
_cell.angle_gamma   90.00
#
_symmetry.space_group_name_H-M   'P 1'
#
loop_
_entity.id
_entity.type
_entity.pdbx_description
1 polymer ?
#
loop_
_entity_poly.entity_id
_entity_poly.type
_entity_poly.pdbx_seq_one_letter_code
_entity_poly.pdbx_strand_id
1 'polypeptide(L)' 'MPDSADSKLNDLLRRLPDWIRRDLASTDASRRARAEDSLHAMLMPLIAGGSAAGKDAG' A
#
# COMPACT_ATOMS: atom_id res chain seq x y z
N MET A 1 2.19 -7.60 -19.90
CA MET A 1 1.44 -6.55 -19.17
C MET A 1 1.83 -6.69 -17.72
N PRO A 2 2.45 -5.70 -17.06
CA PRO A 2 2.83 -5.84 -15.67
C PRO A 2 1.59 -5.54 -14.82
N ASP A 3 0.58 -6.42 -14.92
CA ASP A 3 -0.61 -6.44 -14.05
C ASP A 3 -0.34 -7.25 -12.77
N SER A 4 0.94 -7.61 -12.56
CA SER A 4 1.44 -8.31 -11.40
C SER A 4 1.30 -7.45 -10.14
N ALA A 5 1.01 -8.07 -9.01
CA ALA A 5 0.92 -7.42 -7.71
C ALA A 5 2.14 -6.52 -7.42
N ASP A 6 3.34 -6.94 -7.84
CA ASP A 6 4.59 -6.19 -7.70
C ASP A 6 4.58 -4.82 -8.41
N SER A 7 3.89 -4.71 -9.53
CA SER A 7 3.81 -3.45 -10.29
C SER A 7 2.84 -2.47 -9.64
N LYS A 8 1.70 -2.99 -9.16
CA LYS A 8 0.74 -2.22 -8.37
C LYS A 8 1.33 -1.76 -7.04
N LEU A 9 2.13 -2.60 -6.39
CA LEU A 9 2.88 -2.24 -5.19
C LEU A 9 3.91 -1.13 -5.48
N ASN A 10 4.70 -1.27 -6.55
CA ASN A 10 5.66 -0.24 -6.93
C ASN A 10 4.98 1.12 -7.22
N ASP A 11 3.84 1.12 -7.90
CA ASP A 11 3.10 2.35 -8.17
C ASP A 11 2.51 2.97 -6.90
N LEU A 12 2.05 2.15 -5.95
CA LEU A 12 1.63 2.64 -4.63
C LEU A 12 2.80 3.26 -3.87
N LEU A 13 3.97 2.61 -3.85
CA LEU A 13 5.17 3.14 -3.19
C LEU A 13 5.65 4.43 -3.85
N ARG A 14 5.55 4.56 -5.17
CA ARG A 14 5.85 5.82 -5.89
C ARG A 14 4.90 6.95 -5.53
N ARG A 15 3.62 6.63 -5.27
CA ARG A 15 2.57 7.61 -4.93
C ARG A 15 2.44 7.84 -3.42
N LEU A 16 3.33 7.25 -2.60
CA LEU A 16 3.27 7.38 -1.15
C LEU A 16 3.44 8.85 -0.74
N PRO A 17 2.53 9.41 0.07
CA PRO A 17 2.66 10.77 0.57
C PRO A 17 3.97 11.02 1.33
N ASP A 18 4.56 12.20 1.14
CA ASP A 18 5.83 12.56 1.79
C ASP A 18 5.76 12.56 3.32
N TRP A 19 4.57 12.79 3.89
CA TRP A 19 4.39 12.73 5.34
C TRP A 19 4.50 11.29 5.87
N ILE A 20 4.03 10.28 5.11
CA ILE A 20 4.16 8.86 5.49
C ILE A 20 5.63 8.46 5.47
N ARG A 21 6.38 8.87 4.43
CA ARG A 21 7.82 8.62 4.33
C ARG A 21 8.59 9.23 5.51
N ARG A 22 8.24 10.46 5.89
CA ARG A 22 8.85 11.16 7.04
C ARG A 22 8.48 10.51 8.36
N ASP A 23 7.23 10.14 8.55
CA ASP A 23 6.76 9.53 9.80
C ASP A 23 7.29 8.09 9.97
N LEU A 24 7.47 7.31 8.89
CA LEU A 24 8.16 6.01 8.91
C LEU A 24 9.63 6.15 9.31
N ALA A 25 10.32 7.19 8.84
CA ALA A 25 11.70 7.48 9.18
C ALA A 25 11.86 8.13 10.58
N SER A 26 10.76 8.40 11.27
CA SER A 26 10.78 9.07 12.58
C SER A 26 11.33 8.16 13.68
N THR A 27 12.05 8.75 14.62
CA THR A 27 12.46 8.07 15.87
C THR A 27 11.29 7.92 16.84
N ASP A 28 10.25 8.76 16.70
CA ASP A 28 9.00 8.70 17.48
C ASP A 28 8.15 7.50 17.07
N ALA A 29 7.94 6.59 18.02
CA ALA A 29 7.17 5.36 17.83
C ALA A 29 5.70 5.64 17.47
N SER A 30 5.10 6.71 17.98
CA SER A 30 3.70 7.05 17.71
C SER A 30 3.52 7.50 16.26
N ARG A 31 4.50 8.26 15.73
CA ARG A 31 4.51 8.67 14.32
C ARG A 31 4.71 7.49 13.38
N ARG A 32 5.63 6.59 13.71
CA ARG A 32 5.83 5.36 12.93
C ARG A 32 4.55 4.53 12.88
N ALA A 33 3.92 4.26 14.02
CA ALA A 33 2.68 3.50 14.09
C ALA A 33 1.57 4.12 13.21
N ARG A 34 1.39 5.44 13.27
CA ARG A 34 0.43 6.15 12.41
C ARG A 34 0.73 5.96 10.92
N ALA A 35 2.01 6.00 10.54
CA ALA A 35 2.44 5.82 9.16
C ALA A 35 2.24 4.38 8.69
N GLU A 36 2.51 3.40 9.54
CA GLU A 36 2.27 1.97 9.31
C GLU A 36 0.77 1.68 9.14
N ASP A 37 -0.09 2.22 10.01
CA ASP A 37 -1.56 2.08 9.91
C ASP A 37 -2.09 2.65 8.59
N SER A 38 -1.57 3.82 8.20
CA SER A 38 -1.97 4.48 6.96
C SER A 38 -1.49 3.71 5.73
N LEU A 39 -0.25 3.20 5.77
CA LEU A 39 0.29 2.34 4.72
C LEU A 39 -0.53 1.06 4.58
N HIS A 40 -0.91 0.43 5.70
CA HIS A 40 -1.76 -0.75 5.71
C HIS A 40 -3.12 -0.48 5.06
N ALA A 41 -3.79 0.63 5.42
CA ALA A 41 -5.05 1.02 4.80
C ALA A 41 -4.92 1.27 3.28
N MET A 42 -3.78 1.81 2.83
CA MET A 42 -3.51 2.00 1.40
C MET A 42 -3.21 0.70 0.65
N LEU A 43 -2.65 -0.31 1.33
CA LEU A 43 -2.38 -1.64 0.77
C LEU A 43 -3.64 -2.50 0.69
N MET A 44 -4.63 -2.29 1.57
CA MET A 44 -5.85 -3.09 1.61
C MET A 44 -6.60 -3.18 0.26
N PRO A 45 -6.80 -2.08 -0.51
CA PRO A 45 -7.40 -2.16 -1.84
C PRO A 45 -6.60 -2.98 -2.85
N LEU A 46 -5.27 -3.02 -2.74
CA LEU A 46 -4.43 -3.85 -3.62
C LEU A 46 -4.61 -5.34 -3.33
N ILE A 47 -4.71 -5.69 -2.05
CA ILE A 47 -4.93 -7.06 -1.61
C ILE A 47 -6.35 -7.52 -1.96
N ALA A 48 -7.36 -6.68 -1.70
CA ALA A 48 -8.75 -6.97 -2.01
C ALA A 48 -9.03 -7.04 -3.52
N GLY A 49 -8.39 -6.17 -4.31
CA GLY A 49 -8.49 -6.19 -5.78
C GLY A 49 -7.83 -7.41 -6.43
N GLY A 50 -6.84 -8.04 -5.77
CA GLY A 50 -6.27 -9.32 -6.19
C GLY A 50 -7.24 -10.49 -6.08
N SER A 51 -8.22 -10.43 -5.18
CA SER A 51 -9.26 -11.46 -5.00
C SER A 51 -10.46 -11.30 -5.95
N ALA A 52 -10.70 -10.11 -6.50
CA ALA A 52 -11.82 -9.86 -7.41
C ALA A 52 -11.51 -10.30 -8.86
N ALA A 53 -10.24 -10.34 -9.27
CA ALA A 53 -9.82 -10.75 -10.61
C ALA A 53 -10.04 -12.25 -10.92
N GLY A 54 -10.52 -13.04 -9.94
CA GLY A 54 -10.85 -14.46 -10.11
C GLY A 54 -12.35 -14.79 -10.18
N LYS A 55 -13.26 -13.80 -10.12
CA LYS A 55 -14.71 -14.08 -10.04
C LYS A 55 -15.54 -13.73 -11.29
N ASP A 56 -14.93 -13.16 -12.33
CA ASP A 56 -15.61 -12.88 -13.61
C ASP A 56 -15.23 -13.87 -14.73
N ALA A 57 -15.03 -15.15 -14.36
CA ALA A 57 -14.92 -16.27 -15.28
C ALA A 57 -15.67 -17.49 -14.71
N GLY A 58 -16.99 -17.52 -14.87
CA GLY A 58 -17.84 -18.65 -14.46
C GLY A 58 -19.32 -18.36 -14.59
#